data_AF-A0A2H5YNP2-F1
#
_entry.id   AF-A0A2H5YNP2-F1
#
_cell.length_a   1.000
_cell.length_b   1.000
_cell.length_c   1.000
_cell.angle_alpha   90.00
_cell.angle_beta   90.00
_cell.angle_gamma   90.00
#
_symmetry.space_group_name_H-M   'P 1'
#
loop_
_entity.id
_entity.type
_entity.pdbx_description
1 polymer ?
#
loop_
_entity_poly.entity_id
_entity_poly.type
_entity_poly.pdbx_seq_one_letter_code
_entity_poly.pdbx_strand_id
1 'polypeptide(L)' 'MDPRNPVIIFLHEVTEPILAPLRQLLPRIGMIDISPLVAILLLQIGAQLIVQAIT' A
#
# COMPACT_ATOMS: atom_id res chain seq x y z
N MET A 1 1.26 6.25 19.74
CA MET A 1 1.98 6.47 18.47
C MET A 1 2.07 7.98 18.29
N ASP A 2 3.25 8.59 18.45
CA ASP A 2 3.42 10.03 18.23
C ASP A 2 3.52 10.27 16.72
N PRO A 3 2.58 11.01 16.08
CA PRO A 3 2.62 11.30 14.65
C PRO A 3 3.91 12.01 14.19
N ARG A 4 4.66 12.61 15.12
CA ARG A 4 5.92 13.29 14.88
C ARG A 4 7.13 12.38 14.99
N ASN A 5 6.94 11.08 15.24
CA ASN A 5 8.04 10.13 15.23
C ASN A 5 8.62 10.07 13.79
N PRO A 6 9.93 10.28 13.61
CA PRO A 6 10.55 10.30 12.28
C PRO A 6 10.33 9.00 11.50
N VAL A 7 10.20 7.86 12.18
CA VAL A 7 9.90 6.57 11.54
C VAL A 7 8.49 6.57 10.94
N ILE A 8 7.51 7.17 11.62
CA ILE A 8 6.14 7.23 11.12
C ILE A 8 6.05 8.16 9.91
N ILE A 9 6.71 9.31 9.97
CA ILE A 9 6.78 10.27 8.85
C ILE A 9 7.43 9.61 7.64
N PHE A 10 8.58 8.96 7.83
CA PHE A 10 9.28 8.26 6.76
C PHE A 10 8.42 7.16 6.13
N LEU A 11 7.78 6.31 6.94
CA LEU A 11 6.89 5.27 6.42
C LEU A 11 5.70 5.85 5.66
N HIS A 12 5.13 6.96 6.15
CA HIS A 12 4.04 7.63 5.46
C HIS A 12 4.50 8.16 4.09
N GLU A 13 5.61 8.92 4.03
CA GLU A 13 6.15 9.48 2.78
C GLU A 13 6.49 8.41 1.74
N VAL A 14 7.02 7.26 2.16
CA VAL A 14 7.37 6.15 1.26
C VAL A 14 6.13 5.42 0.75
N THR A 15 5.11 5.25 1.60
CA THR A 15 3.92 4.47 1.23
C THR A 15 2.85 5.32 0.53
N GLU A 16 2.79 6.62 0.77
CA GLU A 16 1.76 7.53 0.26
C GLU A 16 1.61 7.51 -1.28
N PRO A 17 2.69 7.51 -2.09
CA PRO A 17 2.56 7.45 -3.55
C PRO A 17 1.83 6.21 -4.06
N ILE A 18 1.85 5.12 -3.29
CA ILE A 18 1.18 3.85 -3.62
C ILE A 18 -0.22 3.82 -3.00
N LEU A 19 -0.36 4.24 -1.74
CA LEU A 19 -1.62 4.16 -0.99
C LEU A 19 -2.63 5.24 -1.41
N ALA A 20 -2.18 6.44 -1.80
CA ALA A 20 -3.07 7.53 -2.20
C ALA A 20 -3.90 7.20 -3.47
N PRO A 21 -3.31 6.69 -4.57
CA PRO A 21 -4.09 6.24 -5.72
C PRO A 21 -5.05 5.09 -5.38
N LEU A 22 -4.61 4.13 -4.56
CA LEU A 22 -5.44 2.99 -4.16
C LEU A 22 -6.65 3.43 -3.34
N ARG A 23 -6.50 4.40 -2.43
CA ARG A 23 -7.63 4.98 -1.68
C ARG A 23 -8.64 5.70 -2.56
N GLN A 24 -8.23 6.22 -3.71
CA GLN A 24 -9.14 6.87 -4.66
C GLN A 24 -9.88 5.84 -5.52
N LEU A 25 -9.23 4.71 -5.84
CA LEU A 25 -9.81 3.63 -6.64
C LEU A 25 -10.75 2.75 -5.83
N LEU A 26 -10.43 2.49 -4.57
CA LEU A 26 -11.21 1.62 -3.70
C LEU A 26 -12.42 2.37 -3.12
N PRO A 27 -13.61 1.73 -3.07
CA PRO A 27 -14.73 2.29 -2.35
C PRO A 27 -14.38 2.40 -0.86
N ARG A 28 -14.80 3.49 -0.20
CA ARG A 28 -14.59 3.64 1.25
C ARG A 28 -15.47 2.61 1.98
N ILE A 29 -14.85 1.53 2.47
CA ILE A 29 -15.53 0.50 3.27
C ILE A 29 -15.42 0.91 4.75
N GLY A 30 -16.42 1.63 5.25
CA GLY A 30 -16.44 2.11 6.63
C GLY A 30 -15.33 3.11 6.92
N MET A 31 -14.75 3.04 8.12
CA MET A 31 -13.75 4.00 8.63
C MET A 31 -12.30 3.50 8.53
N ILE A 32 -12.08 2.28 8.05
CA ILE A 32 -10.76 1.65 8.00
C ILE A 32 -10.20 1.78 6.59
N ASP A 33 -8.94 2.19 6.50
CA ASP A 33 -8.21 2.20 5.25
C ASP A 33 -7.75 0.79 4.87
N ILE A 34 -8.40 0.21 3.86
CA ILE A 34 -8.05 -1.09 3.30
C ILE A 34 -6.94 -1.01 2.24
N SER A 35 -6.50 0.19 1.85
CA SER A 35 -5.49 0.37 0.82
C SER A 35 -4.15 -0.31 1.11
N PRO A 36 -3.64 -0.40 2.37
CA PRO A 36 -2.39 -1.12 2.63
C PRO A 36 -2.50 -2.61 2.34
N LEU A 37 -3.65 -3.23 2.66
CA LEU A 37 -3.90 -4.64 2.38
C LEU A 37 -3.91 -4.90 0.87
N VAL A 38 -4.60 -4.05 0.12
CA VAL A 38 -4.66 -4.15 -1.35
C VAL A 38 -3.28 -3.93 -1.98
N ALA A 39 -2.51 -2.96 -1.48
CA ALA A 39 -1.15 -2.71 -1.96
C ALA A 39 -0.27 -3.95 -1.79
N ILE A 40 -0.30 -4.58 -0.61
CA ILE A 40 0.47 -5.79 -0.32
C ILE A 40 0.05 -6.94 -1.25
N LEU A 41 -1.26 -7.12 -1.49
CA LEU A 41 -1.76 -8.16 -2.39
C LEU A 41 -1.30 -7.95 -3.83
N LEU A 42 -1.40 -6.72 -4.34
CA LEU A 42 -0.95 -6.38 -5.70
C LEU A 42 0.55 -6.58 -5.88
N LEU A 43 1.35 -6.22 -4.86
CA LEU A 43 2.79 -6.46 -4.88
C LEU A 43 3.11 -7.96 -4.92
N GLN A 44 2.42 -8.78 -4.12
CA GLN A 44 2.61 -10.23 -4.13
C GLN A 44 2.24 -10.86 -5.47
N ILE A 45 1.08 -10.51 -6.02
CA ILE A 45 0.63 -11.02 -7.32
C ILE A 45 1.60 -10.56 -8.42
N GLY A 46 1.96 -9.28 -8.44
CA GLY A 46 2.91 -8.74 -9.41
C GLY A 46 4.27 -9.43 -9.35
N ALA A 47 4.81 -9.64 -8.14
CA ALA A 47 6.05 -10.37 -7.95
C ALA A 47 5.96 -11.82 -8.44
N GLN A 48 4.87 -12.53 -8.12
CA GLN A 48 4.67 -13.91 -8.59
C GLN A 48 4.55 -13.99 -10.11
N LEU A 49 3.82 -13.07 -10.75
CA LEU A 49 3.70 -13.01 -12.20
C LEU A 49 5.05 -12.74 -12.87
N ILE A 50 5.86 -11.84 -12.30
CA ILE A 50 7.22 -11.57 -12.79
C ILE A 50 8.08 -12.82 -12.71
N VAL A 51 8.06 -13.54 -11.58
CA VAL A 51 8.84 -14.79 -11.42
C VAL A 51 8.41 -15.83 -12.45
N GLN A 52 7.10 -16.01 -12.65
CA GLN A 52 6.55 -16.93 -13.65
C GLN A 52 6.90 -16.53 -15.08
N ALA A 53 7.01 -15.24 -15.38
CA ALA A 53 7.37 -14.77 -16.71
C ALA A 53 8.85 -15.04 -17.06
N ILE A 54 9.70 -15.24 -16.06
CA ILE A 54 11.15 -15.42 -16.21
C ILE A 54 11.57 -16.89 -16.06
N THR A 55 10.69 -17.74 -15.52
CA THR A 55 10.92 -19.20 -15.34
C THR A 55 10.25 -19.98 -16.45
#